data_AF-A0A4C1XJ24-F1
#
_entry.id   AF-A0A4C1XJ24-F1
#
_cell.length_a   1.000
_cell.length_b   1.000
_cell.length_c   1.000
_cell.angle_alpha   90.00
_cell.angle_beta   90.00
_cell.angle_gamma   90.00
#
_symmetry.space_group_name_H-M   'P 1'
#
loop_
_entity.id
_entity.type
_entity.pdbx_description
1 polymer ?
#
loop_
_entity_poly.entity_id
_entity_poly.type
_entity_poly.pdbx_seq_one_letter_code
_entity_poly.pdbx_strand_id
1 'polypeptide(L)'
;MIYINDEFCYKEIHNNNVVKTIDHNLSCPTHKKADTKIVFHVCKLDFDAHVTIRCSDTDIAIIMLGNMNAIQNDLKITKLIGFGNSQRFMNITTLYEKLGANLCSALPGFHALTGCDFNPAL
;
A
#
# COMPACT_ATOMS: atom_id res chain seq x y z
N MET A 1 -12.12 -9.37 -7.44
CA MET A 1 -11.43 -8.10 -7.77
C MET A 1 -12.02 -7.03 -6.85
N ILE A 2 -11.21 -6.19 -6.22
CA ILE A 2 -11.69 -5.08 -5.39
C ILE A 2 -11.53 -3.81 -6.21
N TYR A 3 -12.64 -3.10 -6.44
CA TYR A 3 -12.65 -1.80 -7.10
C TYR A 3 -12.74 -0.71 -6.02
N ILE A 4 -11.88 0.30 -6.09
CA ILE A 4 -11.78 1.36 -5.09
C ILE A 4 -12.23 2.67 -5.75
N ASN A 5 -13.20 3.37 -5.15
CA ASN A 5 -13.54 4.75 -5.52
C ASN A 5 -13.14 5.74 -4.40
N ASP A 6 -13.58 7.00 -4.49
CA ASP A 6 -13.16 8.02 -3.53
C ASP A 6 -13.65 7.74 -2.09
N GLU A 7 -14.79 7.08 -1.92
CA GLU A 7 -15.45 6.92 -0.61
C GLU A 7 -15.63 5.46 -0.17
N PHE A 8 -15.76 4.54 -1.12
CA PHE A 8 -16.18 3.16 -0.93
C PHE A 8 -15.30 2.17 -1.70
N CYS A 9 -15.17 0.99 -1.13
CA CYS A 9 -14.58 -0.17 -1.79
C CYS A 9 -15.69 -1.14 -2.18
N TYR A 10 -15.61 -1.66 -3.40
CA TYR A 10 -16.59 -2.58 -3.96
C TYR A 10 -15.95 -3.93 -4.19
N LYS A 11 -16.59 -4.97 -3.64
CA LYS A 11 -16.28 -6.35 -3.94
C LYS A 11 -17.14 -6.78 -5.13
N GLU A 12 -16.48 -7.22 -6.20
CA GLU A 12 -17.13 -7.82 -7.36
C GLU A 12 -17.14 -9.35 -7.22
N ILE A 13 -18.34 -9.93 -7.27
CA ILE A 13 -18.56 -11.38 -7.31
C ILE A 13 -19.09 -11.74 -8.70
N HIS A 14 -18.41 -12.66 -9.38
CA HIS A 14 -18.78 -13.15 -10.71
C HIS A 14 -19.40 -14.55 -10.58
N ASN A 15 -20.68 -14.62 -10.20
CA ASN A 15 -21.46 -15.87 -10.23
C ASN A 15 -22.59 -15.71 -11.23
N ASN A 16 -22.33 -16.04 -12.52
CA ASN A 16 -23.21 -15.86 -13.69
C ASN A 16 -23.73 -14.42 -13.95
N ASN A 17 -23.65 -13.52 -12.98
CA ASN A 17 -23.91 -12.09 -13.04
C ASN A 17 -22.80 -11.35 -12.26
N VAL A 18 -22.50 -10.11 -12.66
CA VAL A 18 -21.57 -9.24 -11.92
C VAL A 18 -22.37 -8.50 -10.85
N VAL A 19 -22.15 -8.85 -9.58
CA VAL A 19 -22.74 -8.13 -8.44
C VAL A 19 -21.64 -7.31 -7.76
N LYS A 20 -21.87 -5.99 -7.68
CA LYS A 20 -21.04 -5.04 -6.93
C LYS A 20 -21.66 -4.79 -5.56
N THR A 21 -20.91 -5.09 -4.51
CA THR A 21 -21.36 -4.86 -3.13
C THR A 21 -20.34 -3.99 -2.41
N ILE A 22 -20.80 -3.00 -1.63
CA ILE A 22 -19.91 -2.16 -0.83
C ILE A 22 -19.31 -3.02 0.29
N ASP A 23 -18.00 -2.96 0.45
CA ASP A 23 -17.27 -3.54 1.55
C ASP A 23 -16.84 -2.41 2.50
N HIS A 24 -17.61 -2.24 3.58
CA HIS A 24 -17.35 -1.19 4.57
C HIS A 24 -16.05 -1.41 5.35
N ASN A 25 -15.55 -2.65 5.46
CA ASN A 25 -14.31 -2.94 6.19
C ASN A 25 -13.07 -2.50 5.40
N LEU A 26 -13.19 -2.50 4.07
CA LEU A 26 -12.16 -2.04 3.14
C LEU A 26 -12.34 -0.57 2.74
N SER A 27 -13.50 0.02 3.03
CA SER A 27 -13.77 1.44 2.78
C SER A 27 -13.10 2.32 3.84
N CYS A 28 -12.35 3.34 3.39
CA CYS A 28 -11.69 4.31 4.26
C CYS A 28 -11.92 5.73 3.72
N PRO A 29 -13.02 6.42 4.13
CA PRO A 29 -13.36 7.76 3.62
C PRO A 29 -12.34 8.84 4.00
N THR A 30 -11.53 8.59 5.05
CA THR A 30 -10.52 9.54 5.53
C THR A 30 -9.26 9.56 4.66
N HIS A 31 -8.94 8.47 3.97
CA HIS A 31 -7.83 8.43 3.02
C HIS A 31 -8.35 8.87 1.66
N LYS A 32 -7.85 9.97 1.10
CA LYS A 32 -8.27 10.44 -0.23
C LYS A 32 -7.33 9.97 -1.34
N LYS A 33 -6.02 9.93 -1.07
CA LYS A 33 -5.00 9.60 -2.07
C LYS A 33 -4.85 8.08 -2.29
N ALA A 34 -4.48 7.69 -3.50
CA ALA A 34 -4.38 6.29 -3.89
C ALA A 34 -3.28 5.53 -3.11
N ASP A 35 -2.13 6.16 -2.88
CA ASP A 35 -1.00 5.62 -2.11
C ASP A 35 -1.40 5.12 -0.70
N THR A 36 -2.07 5.96 0.07
CA THR A 36 -2.57 5.68 1.42
C THR A 36 -3.71 4.66 1.42
N LYS A 37 -4.58 4.67 0.40
CA LYS A 37 -5.61 3.64 0.21
C LYS A 37 -5.01 2.28 -0.07
N ILE A 38 -3.98 2.19 -0.93
CA ILE A 38 -3.32 0.92 -1.24
C ILE A 38 -2.70 0.33 0.03
N VAL A 39 -1.92 1.12 0.79
CA VAL A 39 -1.29 0.64 2.03
C VAL A 39 -2.35 0.21 3.05
N PHE A 40 -3.43 0.98 3.21
CA PHE A 40 -4.55 0.59 4.07
C PHE A 40 -5.12 -0.79 3.72
N HIS A 41 -5.34 -1.06 2.43
CA HIS A 41 -5.85 -2.37 1.99
C HIS A 41 -4.87 -3.50 2.28
N VAL A 42 -3.57 -3.28 2.08
CA VAL A 42 -2.54 -4.28 2.42
C VAL A 42 -2.57 -4.60 3.91
N CYS A 43 -2.67 -3.58 4.77
CA CYS A 43 -2.76 -3.76 6.23
C CYS A 43 -4.07 -4.43 6.70
N LYS A 44 -5.10 -4.48 5.84
CA LYS A 44 -6.39 -5.13 6.13
C LYS A 44 -6.48 -6.58 5.68
N LEU A 45 -5.46 -7.10 5.00
CA LEU A 45 -5.41 -8.52 4.65
C LEU A 45 -5.30 -9.35 5.92
N ASP A 46 -6.23 -10.29 6.07
CA ASP A 46 -6.41 -11.18 7.23
C ASP A 46 -5.96 -12.63 6.94
N PHE A 47 -5.23 -12.83 5.85
CA PHE A 47 -4.69 -14.11 5.41
C PHE A 47 -3.26 -13.97 4.91
N ASP A 48 -2.49 -15.05 4.99
CA ASP A 48 -1.10 -15.07 4.53
C ASP A 48 -1.05 -14.96 3.00
N ALA A 49 -0.21 -14.05 2.49
CA ALA A 49 -0.17 -13.75 1.07
C ALA A 49 1.17 -13.16 0.61
N HIS A 50 1.46 -13.35 -0.68
CA HIS A 50 2.45 -12.53 -1.38
C HIS A 50 1.74 -11.38 -2.09
N VAL A 51 1.94 -10.16 -1.60
CA VAL A 51 1.37 -8.94 -2.15
C VAL A 51 2.38 -8.26 -3.07
N THR A 52 2.00 -8.04 -4.32
CA THR A 52 2.76 -7.20 -5.25
C THR A 52 2.04 -5.87 -5.47
N ILE A 53 2.65 -4.79 -4.98
CA ILE A 53 2.18 -3.42 -5.21
C ILE A 53 2.72 -2.94 -6.57
N ARG A 54 1.80 -2.54 -7.46
CA ARG A 54 2.12 -1.98 -8.78
C ARG A 54 1.68 -0.52 -8.83
N CYS A 55 2.62 0.38 -8.60
CA CYS A 55 2.39 1.83 -8.64
C CYS A 55 3.69 2.54 -9.03
N SER A 56 3.60 3.55 -9.89
CA SER A 56 4.75 4.39 -10.26
C SER A 56 5.18 5.34 -9.15
N ASP A 57 4.24 5.72 -8.28
CA ASP A 57 4.48 6.60 -7.15
C ASP A 57 5.52 6.00 -6.19
N THR A 58 6.55 6.77 -5.85
CA THR A 58 7.64 6.35 -4.96
C THR A 58 7.23 6.36 -3.48
N ASP A 59 6.32 7.25 -3.11
CA ASP A 59 5.93 7.53 -1.71
C ASP A 59 5.30 6.30 -1.07
N ILE A 60 4.62 5.46 -1.86
CA ILE A 60 4.03 4.21 -1.40
C ILE A 60 5.04 3.27 -0.70
N ALA A 61 6.32 3.29 -1.10
CA ALA A 61 7.33 2.45 -0.45
C ALA A 61 7.60 2.94 0.98
N ILE A 62 7.68 4.26 1.16
CA ILE A 62 7.90 4.91 2.46
C ILE A 62 6.68 4.74 3.36
N ILE A 63 5.48 4.99 2.81
CA ILE A 63 4.22 4.82 3.54
C ILE A 63 4.05 3.36 3.96
N MET A 64 4.34 2.40 3.07
CA MET A 64 4.25 0.97 3.40
C MET A 64 5.25 0.58 4.50
N LEU A 65 6.52 0.99 4.40
CA LEU A 65 7.53 0.73 5.43
C LEU A 65 7.09 1.25 6.81
N GLY A 66 6.55 2.46 6.87
CA GLY A 66 6.05 3.06 8.12
C GLY A 66 4.84 2.34 8.72
N ASN A 67 4.10 1.56 7.92
CA ASN A 67 2.89 0.85 8.34
C ASN A 67 3.06 -0.67 8.44
N MET A 68 4.28 -1.21 8.29
CA MET A 68 4.53 -2.66 8.40
C MET A 68 4.08 -3.25 9.74
N ASN A 69 4.14 -2.49 10.84
CA ASN A 69 3.67 -2.92 12.16
C ASN A 69 2.14 -3.10 12.26
N ALA A 70 1.37 -2.56 11.30
CA ALA A 70 -0.08 -2.72 11.28
C ALA A 70 -0.52 -4.05 10.64
N ILE A 71 0.41 -4.81 10.06
CA ILE A 71 0.13 -6.10 9.44
C ILE A 71 -0.05 -7.17 10.52
N GLN A 72 -1.11 -7.95 10.42
CA GLN A 72 -1.47 -8.98 11.41
C GLN A 72 -1.08 -10.40 10.99
N ASN A 73 -0.76 -10.63 9.72
CA ASN A 73 -0.50 -11.93 9.10
C ASN A 73 0.89 -12.01 8.47
N ASP A 74 1.33 -13.19 8.04
CA ASP A 74 2.60 -13.33 7.31
C ASP A 74 2.45 -12.84 5.86
N LEU A 75 2.64 -11.54 5.67
CA LEU A 75 2.61 -10.89 4.36
C LEU A 75 4.01 -10.66 3.81
N LYS A 76 4.26 -11.23 2.62
CA LYS A 76 5.44 -10.92 1.81
C LYS A 76 5.10 -9.80 0.85
N ILE A 77 5.71 -8.64 1.01
CA ILE A 77 5.35 -7.43 0.27
C ILE A 77 6.49 -7.07 -0.68
N THR A 78 6.16 -7.00 -1.96
CA THR A 78 7.08 -6.52 -3.01
C THR A 78 6.45 -5.37 -3.77
N LYS A 79 7.25 -4.38 -4.14
CA LYS A 79 6.84 -3.30 -5.05
C LYS A 79 7.49 -3.50 -6.41
N LEU A 80 6.70 -3.42 -7.49
CA LEU A 80 7.23 -3.33 -8.84
C LEU A 80 7.71 -1.89 -9.10
N ILE A 81 8.97 -1.74 -9.50
CA ILE A 81 9.60 -0.46 -9.85
C ILE A 81 10.14 -0.51 -11.28
N GLY A 82 10.40 0.65 -11.89
CA GLY A 82 10.91 0.76 -13.25
C GLY A 82 9.82 0.60 -14.33
N PHE A 83 10.21 0.75 -15.60
CA PHE A 83 9.29 0.72 -16.75
C PHE A 83 9.82 -0.19 -17.88
N GLY A 84 8.91 -0.86 -18.59
CA GLY A 84 9.24 -1.80 -19.67
C GLY A 84 10.26 -2.85 -19.24
N ASN A 85 11.33 -3.02 -20.02
CA ASN A 85 12.38 -4.01 -19.77
C ASN A 85 13.24 -3.73 -18.52
N SER A 86 13.13 -2.53 -17.93
CA SER A 86 13.84 -2.15 -16.71
C SER A 86 13.08 -2.49 -15.43
N GLN A 87 11.91 -3.14 -15.54
CA GLN A 87 11.10 -3.50 -14.37
C GLN A 87 11.86 -4.41 -13.39
N ARG A 88 11.79 -4.07 -12.10
CA ARG A 88 12.41 -4.83 -11.00
C ARG A 88 11.44 -4.93 -9.83
N PHE A 89 11.59 -5.98 -9.03
CA PHE A 89 10.84 -6.15 -7.79
C PHE A 89 11.70 -5.69 -6.62
N MET A 90 11.25 -4.65 -5.91
CA MET A 90 11.81 -4.23 -4.63
C MET A 90 11.11 -5.01 -3.52
N ASN A 91 11.85 -5.79 -2.72
CA ASN A 91 11.29 -6.51 -1.58
C ASN A 91 11.20 -5.58 -0.36
N ILE A 92 9.97 -5.17 -0.04
CA ILE A 92 9.69 -4.24 1.06
C ILE A 92 9.81 -4.95 2.40
N THR A 93 9.39 -6.22 2.49
CA THR A 93 9.53 -7.04 3.71
C THR A 93 11.00 -7.15 4.12
N THR A 94 11.88 -7.54 3.20
CA THR A 94 13.33 -7.63 3.48
C THR A 94 13.95 -6.26 3.79
N LEU A 95 13.46 -5.18 3.18
CA LEU A 95 13.93 -3.83 3.48
C LEU A 95 13.53 -3.42 4.91
N TYR A 96 12.30 -3.70 5.31
CA TYR A 96 11.82 -3.47 6.67
C TYR A 96 12.64 -4.24 7.71
N GLU A 97 12.90 -5.52 7.47
CA GLU A 97 13.75 -6.36 8.34
C GLU A 97 15.15 -5.77 8.52
N LYS A 98 15.75 -5.22 7.45
CA LYS A 98 17.09 -4.64 7.48
C LYS A 98 17.16 -3.27 8.16
N LEU A 99 16.16 -2.42 7.94
CA LEU A 99 16.12 -1.07 8.51
C LEU A 99 15.64 -1.06 9.96
N GLY A 100 14.77 -2.01 10.31
CA GLY A 100 14.17 -2.14 11.64
C GLY A 100 12.97 -1.20 11.86
N ALA A 101 12.12 -1.60 12.80
CA ALA A 101 10.83 -0.96 13.08
C ALA A 101 10.95 0.54 13.43
N ASN A 102 11.94 0.91 14.23
CA ASN A 102 12.12 2.29 14.71
C ASN A 102 12.46 3.26 13.58
N LEU A 103 13.35 2.86 12.67
CA LEU A 103 13.70 3.70 11.54
C LEU A 103 12.51 3.79 10.59
N CYS A 104 11.90 2.65 10.25
CA CYS A 104 10.76 2.61 9.34
C CYS A 104 9.57 3.44 9.82
N SER A 105 9.24 3.44 11.11
CA SER A 105 8.17 4.28 11.66
C SER A 105 8.46 5.78 11.59
N ALA A 106 9.73 6.18 11.57
CA ALA A 106 10.14 7.58 11.43
C ALA A 106 10.19 8.06 9.96
N LEU A 107 10.33 7.15 8.99
CA LEU A 107 10.49 7.50 7.56
C LEU A 107 9.36 8.38 6.99
N PRO A 108 8.05 8.14 7.28
CA PRO A 108 6.99 9.02 6.77
C PRO A 108 7.14 10.47 7.24
N GLY A 109 7.54 10.67 8.50
CA GLY A 109 7.78 11.99 9.06
C GLY A 109 8.99 12.67 8.42
N PHE A 110 10.07 11.92 8.22
CA PHE A 110 11.26 12.42 7.52
C PHE A 110 10.96 12.80 6.07
N HIS A 111 10.25 11.95 5.34
CA HIS A 111 9.83 12.18 3.95
C HIS A 111 8.96 13.43 3.81
N ALA A 112 8.05 13.67 4.75
CA ALA A 112 7.25 14.90 4.78
C ALA A 112 8.06 16.19 4.94
N LEU A 113 9.28 16.10 5.49
CA LEU A 113 10.21 17.23 5.66
C LEU A 113 11.19 17.37 4.50
N THR A 114 11.66 16.26 3.93
CA THR A 114 12.67 16.26 2.85
C THR A 114 12.07 16.26 1.45
N GLY A 115 10.74 16.21 1.33
CA GLY A 115 10.02 16.36 0.07
C GLY A 115 9.03 15.23 -0.17
N CYS A 116 7.77 15.58 -0.36
CA CYS A 116 6.68 14.70 -0.79
C CYS A 116 5.73 15.48 -1.72
N ASP A 117 4.67 14.84 -2.22
CA ASP A 117 3.66 15.52 -3.05
C ASP A 117 3.11 16.86 -2.47
N PHE A 118 3.16 17.06 -1.16
CA PHE A 118 2.63 18.25 -0.49
C PHE A 118 3.66 19.35 -0.27
N ASN A 119 4.95 19.01 -0.15
CA ASN A 119 6.01 19.94 0.20
C ASN A 119 7.23 19.74 -0.72
N PRO A 120 7.78 20.80 -1.34
CA PRO A 120 9.08 20.70 -2.00
C PRO A 120 10.15 20.30 -0.97
N ALA A 121 11.18 19.60 -1.43
CA ALA A 121 12.35 19.30 -0.62
C ALA A 121 12.99 20.60 -0.08
N LEU A 122 13.34 20.58 1.21
CA LEU A 122 14.09 21.65 1.88
C LEU A 122 15.47 21.87 1.25
#